data_AF-A0A3A4KE43-F1
#
_entry.id   AF-A0A3A4KE43-F1
#
_cell.length_a   1.000
_cell.length_b   1.000
_cell.length_c   1.000
_cell.angle_alpha   90.00
_cell.angle_beta   90.00
_cell.angle_gamma   90.00
#
_symmetry.space_group_name_H-M   'P 1'
#
loop_
_entity.id
_entity.type
_entity.pdbx_description
1 polymer ?
#
loop_
_entity_poly.entity_id
_entity_poly.type
_entity_poly.pdbx_seq_one_letter_code
_entity_poly.pdbx_strand_id
1 'polypeptide(L)'
;MNHTKLATAALIAATIAAVISSAPTASAQQVWGACGISTPEDKVVANYSKARLTCGNTGYGFRHIQTKHGEEWQGLAAIENRNWRDIADMAISKSLDTPDLVVPQGARTCYSGQIYLVNHVNGQIAKTVEPTVIVDNGIIVTAFPGGKCRA
;
A
#
# COMPACT_ATOMS: atom_id res chain seq x y z
N MET A 1 19.02 7.42 75.82
CA MET A 1 17.80 6.60 75.64
C MET A 1 16.67 7.59 75.36
N ASN A 2 15.90 7.60 74.27
CA ASN A 2 15.66 6.63 73.24
C ASN A 2 15.00 7.34 72.03
N HIS A 3 15.50 7.00 70.85
CA HIS A 3 14.79 6.76 69.59
C HIS A 3 13.87 7.84 68.97
N THR A 4 14.48 8.55 68.02
CA THR A 4 13.96 8.82 66.68
C THR A 4 13.21 7.60 66.09
N LYS A 5 11.97 7.77 65.64
CA LYS A 5 11.29 6.87 64.67
C LYS A 5 10.40 7.74 63.76
N LEU A 6 10.89 7.99 62.54
CA LEU A 6 10.49 7.35 61.28
C LEU A 6 9.28 8.04 60.63
N ALA A 7 9.60 8.99 59.75
CA ALA A 7 8.70 9.50 58.73
C ALA A 7 8.37 8.38 57.74
N THR A 8 7.09 8.05 57.60
CA THR A 8 6.61 7.12 56.58
C THR A 8 6.36 7.93 55.31
N ALA A 9 7.35 7.98 54.42
CA ALA A 9 7.14 8.46 53.05
C ALA A 9 6.46 7.34 52.25
N ALA A 10 5.16 7.50 51.97
CA ALA A 10 4.47 6.66 51.01
C ALA A 10 5.01 7.00 49.61
N LEU A 11 5.83 6.13 49.02
CA LEU A 11 6.12 6.18 47.60
C LEU A 11 4.84 5.85 46.84
N ILE A 12 4.20 6.86 46.28
CA ILE A 12 3.19 6.67 45.23
C ILE A 12 3.98 6.28 43.97
N ALA A 13 4.03 4.97 43.68
CA ALA A 13 4.52 4.47 42.41
C ALA A 13 3.51 4.87 41.32
N ALA A 14 3.75 6.01 40.67
CA ALA A 14 3.04 6.38 39.45
C ALA A 14 3.46 5.41 38.34
N THR A 15 2.68 4.34 38.14
CA THR A 15 2.81 3.48 36.97
C THR A 15 2.34 4.28 35.76
N ILE A 16 3.28 4.87 35.02
CA ILE A 16 3.01 5.39 33.68
C ILE A 16 2.69 4.16 32.82
N ALA A 17 1.40 3.95 32.54
CA ALA A 17 0.99 3.00 31.52
C ALA A 17 1.58 3.51 30.20
N ALA A 18 2.61 2.83 29.70
CA ALA A 18 3.10 3.05 28.36
C ALA A 18 1.93 2.77 27.40
N VAL A 19 1.37 3.83 26.83
CA VAL A 19 0.53 3.71 25.64
C VAL A 19 1.42 3.16 24.54
N ILE A 20 1.37 1.84 24.37
CA ILE A 20 1.95 1.16 23.23
C ILE A 20 1.10 1.62 22.04
N SER A 21 1.49 2.74 21.42
CA SER A 21 1.09 3.02 20.05
C SER A 21 1.62 1.87 19.22
N SER A 22 0.78 0.86 19.00
CA SER A 22 0.96 -0.08 17.91
C SER A 22 0.90 0.76 16.65
N ALA A 23 2.08 1.19 16.16
CA ALA A 23 2.23 1.59 14.78
C ALA A 23 1.51 0.52 13.94
N PRO A 24 0.72 0.90 12.92
CA PRO A 24 0.14 -0.10 12.03
C PRO A 24 1.30 -0.93 11.53
N THR A 25 1.28 -2.23 11.82
CA THR A 25 2.22 -3.19 11.28
C THR A 25 2.23 -2.96 9.78
N ALA A 26 3.34 -2.42 9.26
CA ALA A 26 3.58 -2.37 7.83
C ALA A 26 3.28 -3.77 7.32
N SER A 27 2.27 -3.87 6.44
CA SER A 27 1.69 -5.12 5.96
C SER A 27 2.80 -6.14 5.71
N ALA A 28 2.86 -7.17 6.55
CA ALA A 28 3.91 -8.20 6.52
C ALA A 28 3.80 -9.13 5.30
N GLN A 29 3.29 -8.67 4.14
CA GLN A 29 3.11 -9.51 2.97
C GLN A 29 3.19 -8.77 1.63
N GLN A 30 4.10 -7.81 1.47
CA GLN A 30 4.70 -7.61 0.16
C GLN A 30 5.97 -8.46 0.11
N VAL A 31 5.96 -9.54 -0.68
CA VAL A 31 7.19 -10.30 -0.96
C VAL A 31 7.94 -9.53 -2.04
N TRP A 32 8.86 -8.66 -1.62
CA TRP A 32 9.70 -7.88 -2.51
C TRP A 32 10.64 -8.81 -3.30
N GLY A 33 10.87 -8.52 -4.58
CA GLY A 33 11.99 -9.10 -5.34
C GLY A 33 11.81 -10.51 -5.91
N ALA A 34 10.59 -10.98 -6.15
CA ALA A 34 10.36 -12.41 -6.36
C ALA A 34 10.07 -12.85 -7.81
N CYS A 35 9.89 -11.93 -8.77
CA CYS A 35 9.52 -12.26 -10.16
C CYS A 35 10.69 -12.06 -11.13
N GLY A 36 11.71 -12.91 -11.04
CA GLY A 36 12.72 -13.01 -12.10
C GLY A 36 12.12 -13.61 -13.37
N ILE A 37 12.80 -13.53 -14.53
CA ILE A 37 12.27 -14.01 -15.83
C ILE A 37 11.76 -15.46 -15.78
N SER A 38 12.44 -16.34 -15.03
CA SER A 38 12.08 -17.76 -14.89
C SER A 38 11.04 -18.06 -13.80
N THR A 39 10.59 -17.06 -13.05
CA THR A 39 9.59 -17.28 -12.00
C THR A 39 8.24 -17.66 -12.61
N PRO A 40 7.51 -18.64 -12.05
CA PRO A 40 6.17 -18.98 -12.52
C PRO A 40 5.24 -17.77 -12.54
N GLU A 41 4.40 -17.66 -13.58
CA GLU A 41 3.49 -16.52 -13.75
C GLU A 41 2.41 -16.45 -12.66
N ASP A 42 2.02 -17.60 -12.10
CA ASP A 42 0.98 -17.74 -11.08
C ASP A 42 1.48 -17.51 -9.64
N LYS A 43 2.80 -17.36 -9.43
CA LYS A 43 3.36 -17.03 -8.13
C LYS A 43 2.78 -15.72 -7.62
N VAL A 44 2.18 -15.76 -6.44
CA VAL A 44 1.61 -14.59 -5.77
C VAL A 44 2.72 -13.66 -5.27
N VAL A 45 2.58 -12.37 -5.59
CA VAL A 45 3.46 -11.26 -5.19
C VAL A 45 2.88 -10.50 -4.00
N ALA A 46 1.56 -10.29 -4.02
CA ALA A 46 0.82 -9.58 -2.98
C ALA A 46 -0.65 -10.02 -2.96
N ASN A 47 -1.26 -9.96 -1.77
CA ASN A 47 -2.69 -10.13 -1.59
C ASN A 47 -3.33 -8.78 -1.21
N TYR A 48 -4.51 -8.51 -1.78
CA TYR A 48 -5.34 -7.34 -1.48
C TYR A 48 -6.76 -7.81 -1.16
N SER A 49 -7.62 -6.92 -0.66
CA SER A 49 -8.96 -7.29 -0.18
C SER A 49 -9.85 -8.01 -1.20
N LYS A 50 -9.69 -7.72 -2.50
CA LYS A 50 -10.55 -8.27 -3.57
C LYS A 50 -9.80 -9.09 -4.61
N ALA A 51 -8.48 -9.04 -4.63
CA ALA A 51 -7.68 -9.68 -5.65
C ALA A 51 -6.26 -9.95 -5.17
N ARG A 52 -5.54 -10.83 -5.87
CA ARG A 52 -4.11 -11.05 -5.69
C ARG A 52 -3.34 -10.56 -6.91
N LEU A 53 -2.15 -10.03 -6.68
CA LEU A 53 -1.18 -9.76 -7.74
C LEU A 53 -0.26 -10.97 -7.87
N THR A 54 -0.17 -11.54 -9.07
CA THR A 54 0.80 -12.59 -9.38
C THR A 54 1.96 -12.03 -10.21
N CYS A 55 3.02 -12.83 -10.41
CA CYS A 55 4.15 -12.42 -11.25
C CYS A 55 3.70 -12.06 -12.67
N GLY A 56 2.80 -12.86 -13.24
CA GLY A 56 2.26 -12.67 -14.58
C GLY A 56 3.33 -12.64 -15.67
N ASN A 57 3.04 -11.94 -16.75
CA ASN A 57 3.91 -11.81 -17.92
C ASN A 57 3.78 -10.42 -18.55
N THR A 58 4.13 -10.26 -19.82
CA THR A 58 4.06 -8.96 -20.51
C THR A 58 2.63 -8.47 -20.72
N GLY A 59 1.62 -9.34 -20.63
CA GLY A 59 0.20 -9.02 -20.83
C GLY A 59 -0.62 -8.86 -19.54
N TYR A 60 -0.14 -9.35 -18.39
CA TYR A 60 -0.84 -9.19 -17.12
C TYR A 60 0.09 -9.31 -15.89
N GLY A 61 -0.41 -8.90 -14.72
CA GLY A 61 0.25 -9.10 -13.43
C GLY A 61 1.43 -8.14 -13.19
N PHE A 62 2.30 -8.51 -12.24
CA PHE A 62 3.39 -7.65 -11.79
C PHE A 62 4.36 -7.28 -12.91
N ARG A 63 4.75 -8.24 -13.77
CA ARG A 63 5.68 -7.97 -14.89
C ARG A 63 5.09 -7.00 -15.90
N HIS A 64 3.79 -7.09 -16.18
CA HIS A 64 3.10 -6.15 -17.06
C HIS A 64 3.12 -4.74 -16.45
N ILE A 65 2.74 -4.60 -15.17
CA ILE A 65 2.79 -3.32 -14.46
C ILE A 65 4.20 -2.73 -14.48
N GLN A 66 5.21 -3.53 -14.13
CA GLN A 66 6.60 -3.09 -14.10
C GLN A 66 7.08 -2.64 -15.49
N THR A 67 6.77 -3.40 -16.54
CA THR A 67 7.30 -3.16 -17.89
C THR A 67 6.55 -2.04 -18.62
N LYS A 68 5.24 -1.88 -18.37
CA LYS A 68 4.39 -0.90 -19.09
C LYS A 68 4.12 0.37 -18.30
N HIS A 69 4.12 0.29 -16.97
CA HIS A 69 3.70 1.37 -16.09
C HIS A 69 4.74 1.71 -15.01
N GLY A 70 5.86 0.98 -14.94
CA GLY A 70 6.89 1.18 -13.92
C GLY A 70 7.48 2.59 -13.94
N GLU A 71 7.73 3.15 -15.12
CA GLU A 71 8.23 4.53 -15.26
C GLU A 71 7.20 5.58 -14.82
N GLU A 72 5.92 5.36 -15.11
CA GLU A 72 4.84 6.26 -14.65
C GLU A 72 4.74 6.26 -13.12
N TRP A 73 4.82 5.08 -12.51
CA TRP A 73 4.88 4.94 -11.05
C TRP A 73 6.16 5.54 -10.46
N GLN A 74 7.30 5.39 -11.14
CA GLN A 74 8.57 5.94 -10.67
C GLN A 74 8.57 7.47 -10.70
N GLY A 75 7.97 8.09 -11.71
CA GLY A 75 7.79 9.55 -11.77
C GLY A 75 6.95 10.08 -10.61
N LEU A 76 5.93 9.33 -10.18
CA LEU A 76 5.14 9.67 -8.99
C LEU A 76 5.92 9.45 -7.70
N ALA A 77 6.66 8.36 -7.59
CA ALA A 77 7.41 8.04 -6.38
C ALA A 77 8.59 8.99 -6.14
N ALA A 78 9.13 9.61 -7.19
CA ALA A 78 10.11 10.68 -7.07
C ALA A 78 9.56 11.90 -6.29
N ILE A 79 8.25 12.15 -6.30
CA ILE A 79 7.61 13.25 -5.55
C ILE A 79 7.73 13.02 -4.03
N GLU A 80 7.55 11.76 -3.59
CA GLU A 80 7.63 11.40 -2.16
C GLU A 80 9.02 10.91 -1.73
N ASN A 81 9.98 10.82 -2.67
CA ASN A 81 11.27 10.15 -2.48
C ASN A 81 11.10 8.69 -1.99
N ARG A 82 10.23 7.92 -2.66
CA ARG A 82 9.89 6.53 -2.32
C ARG A 82 10.18 5.57 -3.46
N ASN A 83 10.04 4.27 -3.19
CA ASN A 83 10.05 3.25 -4.24
C ASN A 83 8.75 3.34 -5.06
N TRP A 84 8.85 3.22 -6.39
CA TRP A 84 7.67 3.19 -7.28
C TRP A 84 6.63 2.15 -6.85
N ARG A 85 7.11 1.01 -6.33
CA ARG A 85 6.26 -0.10 -5.95
C ARG A 85 5.38 0.24 -4.76
N ASP A 86 5.90 1.01 -3.80
CA ASP A 86 5.13 1.45 -2.62
C ASP A 86 3.94 2.32 -3.04
N ILE A 87 4.15 3.22 -4.01
CA ILE A 87 3.09 4.07 -4.54
C ILE A 87 2.05 3.24 -5.30
N ALA A 88 2.50 2.29 -6.12
CA ALA A 88 1.61 1.38 -6.82
C ALA A 88 0.80 0.50 -5.84
N ASP A 89 1.44 -0.02 -4.79
CA ASP A 89 0.78 -0.81 -3.74
C ASP A 89 -0.30 -0.01 -3.01
N MET A 90 0.03 1.22 -2.61
CA MET A 90 -0.91 2.13 -1.97
C MET A 90 -2.12 2.42 -2.89
N ALA A 91 -1.87 2.69 -4.17
CA ALA A 91 -2.90 2.94 -5.16
C ALA A 91 -3.82 1.72 -5.38
N ILE A 92 -3.23 0.52 -5.49
CA ILE A 92 -3.99 -0.73 -5.64
C ILE A 92 -4.82 -0.99 -4.39
N SER A 93 -4.21 -0.85 -3.21
CA SER A 93 -4.88 -1.05 -1.93
C SER A 93 -6.09 -0.11 -1.79
N LYS A 94 -5.89 1.20 -1.99
CA LYS A 94 -7.00 2.18 -1.96
C LYS A 94 -8.10 1.83 -2.96
N SER A 95 -7.74 1.49 -4.20
CA SER A 95 -8.70 1.16 -5.26
C SER A 95 -9.49 -0.10 -4.96
N LEU A 96 -8.91 -1.09 -4.29
CA LEU A 96 -9.60 -2.35 -3.99
C LEU A 96 -10.33 -2.32 -2.63
N ASP A 97 -9.80 -1.64 -1.63
CA ASP A 97 -10.41 -1.60 -0.29
C ASP A 97 -11.62 -0.67 -0.26
N THR A 98 -11.45 0.56 -0.77
CA THR A 98 -12.47 1.62 -0.78
C THR A 98 -12.49 2.33 -2.14
N PRO A 99 -12.95 1.68 -3.22
CA PRO A 99 -13.01 2.32 -4.53
C PRO A 99 -13.92 3.55 -4.49
N ASP A 100 -13.50 4.61 -5.18
CA ASP A 100 -14.35 5.76 -5.48
C ASP A 100 -15.23 5.47 -6.72
N LEU A 101 -14.76 4.59 -7.62
CA LEU A 101 -15.50 4.13 -8.79
C LEU A 101 -15.21 2.65 -9.07
N VAL A 102 -16.26 1.90 -9.41
CA VAL A 102 -16.20 0.51 -9.87
C VAL A 102 -16.98 0.38 -11.17
N VAL A 103 -16.35 -0.16 -12.22
CA VAL A 103 -16.98 -0.33 -13.53
C VAL A 103 -16.77 -1.75 -14.05
N PRO A 104 -17.85 -2.52 -14.30
CA PRO A 104 -17.77 -3.79 -15.02
C PRO A 104 -17.34 -3.59 -16.48
N GLN A 105 -16.41 -4.42 -16.97
CA GLN A 105 -15.88 -4.39 -18.33
C GLN A 105 -15.83 -5.81 -18.91
N GLY A 106 -17.01 -6.35 -19.24
CA GLY A 106 -17.15 -7.75 -19.66
C GLY A 106 -16.81 -8.70 -18.51
N ALA A 107 -15.83 -9.59 -18.73
CA ALA A 107 -15.33 -10.50 -17.70
C ALA A 107 -14.46 -9.82 -16.62
N ARG A 108 -14.06 -8.56 -16.85
CA ARG A 108 -13.16 -7.82 -15.98
C ARG A 108 -13.93 -6.79 -15.17
N THR A 109 -13.34 -6.36 -14.06
CA THR A 109 -13.83 -5.22 -13.28
C THR A 109 -12.73 -4.20 -13.12
N CYS A 110 -13.05 -2.94 -13.42
CA CYS A 110 -12.19 -1.79 -13.21
C CYS A 110 -12.50 -1.16 -11.85
N TYR A 111 -11.45 -0.83 -11.10
CA TYR A 111 -11.51 -0.10 -9.83
C TYR A 111 -10.63 1.15 -9.90
N SER A 112 -11.15 2.26 -9.37
CA SER A 112 -10.39 3.49 -9.13
C SER A 112 -10.61 3.99 -7.72
N GLY A 113 -9.52 4.32 -7.03
CA GLY A 113 -9.57 5.00 -5.74
C GLY A 113 -8.47 6.06 -5.67
N GLN A 114 -8.87 7.31 -5.57
CA GLN A 114 -8.01 8.47 -5.54
C GLN A 114 -6.99 8.38 -4.40
N ILE A 115 -5.73 8.64 -4.72
CA ILE A 115 -4.66 8.79 -3.74
C ILE A 115 -4.08 10.21 -3.83
N TYR A 116 -3.49 10.64 -2.72
CA TYR A 116 -2.74 11.87 -2.64
C TYR A 116 -1.27 11.53 -2.47
N LEU A 117 -0.44 12.18 -3.27
CA LEU A 117 1.00 12.20 -3.06
C LEU A 117 1.35 13.44 -2.28
N VAL A 118 2.12 13.27 -1.21
CA VAL A 118 2.43 14.33 -0.25
C VAL A 118 3.91 14.71 -0.31
N ASN A 119 4.20 15.99 -0.23
CA ASN A 119 5.55 16.46 -0.01
C ASN A 119 5.88 16.30 1.48
N HIS A 120 6.77 15.37 1.81
CA HIS A 120 7.12 15.08 3.20
C HIS A 120 7.93 16.18 3.90
N VAL A 121 8.43 17.20 3.18
CA VAL A 121 9.12 18.35 3.77
C VAL A 121 8.14 19.33 4.41
N ASN A 122 7.00 19.60 3.75
CA ASN A 122 6.03 20.62 4.20
C ASN A 122 4.63 20.07 4.49
N GLY A 123 4.40 18.76 4.29
CA GLY A 123 3.13 18.08 4.55
C GLY A 123 2.01 18.40 3.55
N GLN A 124 2.29 19.16 2.49
CA GLN A 124 1.26 19.54 1.52
C GLN A 124 1.03 18.44 0.49
N ILE A 125 -0.21 18.35 -0.01
CA ILE A 125 -0.54 17.52 -1.16
C ILE A 125 0.20 18.09 -2.37
N ALA A 126 1.13 17.32 -2.91
CA ALA A 126 1.88 17.66 -4.11
C ALA A 126 1.12 17.24 -5.38
N LYS A 127 0.38 16.13 -5.33
CA LYS A 127 -0.38 15.63 -6.48
C LYS A 127 -1.55 14.77 -6.07
N THR A 128 -2.65 14.86 -6.82
CA THR A 128 -3.79 13.95 -6.73
C THR A 128 -3.76 13.01 -7.93
N VAL A 129 -4.01 11.72 -7.70
CA VAL A 129 -3.90 10.66 -8.71
C VAL A 129 -5.15 9.78 -8.65
N GLU A 130 -5.77 9.53 -9.80
CA GLU A 130 -6.93 8.63 -9.95
C GLU A 130 -6.49 7.34 -10.68
N PRO A 131 -5.96 6.33 -9.95
CA PRO A 131 -5.43 5.11 -10.55
C PRO A 131 -6.52 4.26 -11.21
N THR A 132 -6.11 3.45 -12.17
CA THR A 132 -6.92 2.40 -12.79
C THR A 132 -6.36 1.04 -12.41
N VAL A 133 -7.18 0.19 -11.80
CA VAL A 133 -6.84 -1.20 -11.44
C VAL A 133 -7.84 -2.14 -12.08
N ILE A 134 -7.35 -3.06 -12.92
CA ILE A 134 -8.20 -4.03 -13.62
C ILE A 134 -8.03 -5.40 -12.98
N VAL A 135 -9.14 -6.01 -12.58
CA VAL A 135 -9.20 -7.35 -12.00
C VAL A 135 -9.99 -8.30 -12.91
N ASP A 136 -9.48 -9.51 -13.07
CA ASP A 136 -10.12 -10.61 -13.79
C ASP A 136 -10.05 -11.87 -12.91
N ASN A 137 -11.19 -12.46 -12.56
CA ASN A 137 -11.27 -13.68 -11.73
C ASN A 137 -10.41 -13.63 -10.44
N GLY A 138 -10.39 -12.48 -9.76
CA GLY A 138 -9.62 -12.28 -8.52
C GLY A 138 -8.11 -12.11 -8.72
N ILE A 139 -7.64 -11.97 -9.96
CA ILE A 139 -6.25 -11.67 -10.31
C ILE A 139 -6.16 -10.23 -10.83
N ILE A 140 -5.17 -9.47 -10.36
CA ILE A 140 -4.87 -8.15 -10.90
C ILE A 140 -4.21 -8.32 -12.27
N VAL A 141 -4.87 -7.82 -13.31
CA VAL A 141 -4.38 -7.83 -14.69
C VAL A 141 -3.41 -6.67 -14.90
N THR A 142 -3.79 -5.45 -14.50
CA THR A 142 -2.94 -4.26 -14.60
C THR A 142 -3.30 -3.24 -13.53
N ALA A 143 -2.37 -2.34 -13.24
CA ALA A 143 -2.54 -1.17 -12.40
C ALA A 143 -1.63 -0.03 -12.89
N PHE A 144 -2.22 1.13 -13.16
CA PHE A 144 -1.49 2.31 -13.63
C PHE A 144 -2.07 3.61 -13.04
N PRO A 145 -1.28 4.69 -12.95
CA PRO A 145 -1.67 5.83 -12.13
C PRO A 145 -2.77 6.72 -12.71
N GLY A 146 -3.06 6.61 -14.01
CA GLY A 146 -3.96 7.55 -14.70
C GLY A 146 -5.24 6.92 -15.24
N GLY A 147 -5.99 7.73 -15.98
CA GLY A 147 -7.11 7.31 -16.83
C GLY A 147 -8.46 7.25 -16.13
N LYS A 148 -8.47 6.85 -14.85
CA LYS A 148 -9.62 6.35 -14.07
C LYS A 148 -10.50 5.34 -14.80
N CYS A 149 -11.30 4.59 -14.06
CA CYS A 149 -12.36 3.79 -14.67
C CYS A 149 -13.36 4.69 -15.42
N ARG A 150 -13.88 4.16 -16.53
CA ARG A 150 -14.87 4.83 -17.38
C ARG A 150 -15.99 3.86 -17.69
N ALA A 151 -17.22 4.32 -17.47
CA ALA A 151 -18.46 3.63 -17.83
C ALA A 151 -18.75 3.79 -19.33
#